data_AF-A0A967TN21-F1
#
_entry.id   AF-A0A967TN21-F1
#
_cell.length_a   1.000
_cell.length_b   1.000
_cell.length_c   1.000
_cell.angle_alpha   90.00
_cell.angle_beta   90.00
_cell.angle_gamma   90.00
#
_symmetry.space_group_name_H-M   'P 1'
#
loop_
_entity.id
_entity.type
_entity.pdbx_description
1 polymer ?
#
loop_
_entity_poly.entity_id
_entity_poly.type
_entity_poly.pdbx_seq_one_letter_code
_entity_poly.pdbx_strand_id
1 'polypeptide(L)'
;MTIRAAGRLSALVLLLPLLVTCGGDDGTGPGEPPASIVKVLGDGQTGEVGRPLPVEPTVEVRNGRGEPISGVSVSFSVESGAGTV
;
A
#
# COMPACT_ATOMS: atom_id res chain seq x y z
N MET A 1 62.44 -49.14 -1.29
CA MET A 1 61.80 -50.20 -2.10
C MET A 1 60.30 -50.03 -1.98
N THR A 2 59.69 -49.54 -3.07
CA THR A 2 58.28 -49.60 -3.49
C THR A 2 57.13 -48.93 -2.70
N ILE A 3 56.31 -48.26 -3.51
CA ILE A 3 55.14 -47.38 -3.32
C ILE A 3 53.81 -48.16 -3.32
N ARG A 4 52.74 -47.61 -2.69
CA ARG A 4 51.28 -47.56 -3.10
C ARG A 4 50.38 -47.40 -1.84
N ALA A 5 49.27 -46.65 -1.76
CA ALA A 5 48.51 -45.75 -2.64
C ALA A 5 47.41 -44.99 -1.83
N ALA A 6 46.98 -43.83 -2.36
CA ALA A 6 45.62 -43.27 -2.34
C ALA A 6 44.91 -42.91 -1.00
N GLY A 7 44.91 -41.61 -0.65
CA GLY A 7 43.88 -40.96 0.15
C GLY A 7 43.53 -39.62 -0.50
N ARG A 8 42.37 -39.52 -1.14
CA ARG A 8 41.98 -38.42 -2.04
C ARG A 8 41.72 -37.11 -1.29
N LEU A 9 42.08 -35.99 -1.93
CA LEU A 9 41.75 -34.61 -1.56
C LEU A 9 40.29 -34.46 -1.09
N SER A 10 40.06 -33.84 0.06
CA SER A 10 38.80 -33.16 0.35
C SER A 10 39.10 -31.72 0.74
N ALA A 11 39.30 -30.91 -0.30
CA ALA A 11 38.96 -29.50 -0.24
C ALA A 11 37.43 -29.40 -0.42
N LEU A 12 36.70 -29.12 0.66
CA LEU A 12 35.29 -28.74 0.57
C LEU A 12 35.13 -27.41 1.30
N VAL A 13 35.32 -26.34 0.54
CA VAL A 13 34.89 -24.98 0.90
C VAL A 13 33.37 -25.05 1.08
N LEU A 14 32.93 -25.09 2.34
CA LEU A 14 31.51 -25.10 2.67
C LEU A 14 30.93 -23.70 2.43
N LEU A 15 30.16 -23.63 1.33
CA LEU A 15 29.34 -22.53 0.87
C LEU A 15 28.65 -21.76 2.02
N LEU A 16 28.89 -20.45 2.06
CA LEU A 16 28.08 -19.47 2.77
C LEU A 16 26.83 -19.20 1.91
N PRO A 17 25.59 -19.56 2.31
CA PRO A 17 24.43 -19.19 1.53
C PRO A 17 24.13 -17.70 1.77
N LEU A 18 24.32 -16.88 0.74
CA LEU A 18 23.69 -15.55 0.66
C LEU A 18 22.18 -15.79 0.57
N LEU A 19 21.49 -15.77 1.70
CA LEU A 19 20.04 -15.65 1.70
C LEU A 19 19.72 -14.27 1.14
N VAL A 20 19.35 -14.24 -0.13
CA VAL A 20 18.66 -13.12 -0.76
C VAL A 20 17.37 -12.93 0.04
N THR A 21 17.41 -12.00 1.00
CA THR A 21 16.19 -11.45 1.60
C THR A 21 15.56 -10.61 0.50
N CYS A 22 14.50 -11.14 -0.12
CA CYS A 22 13.56 -10.28 -0.82
C CYS A 22 12.79 -9.49 0.25
N GLY A 23 13.43 -8.46 0.80
CA GLY A 23 12.78 -7.42 1.60
C GLY A 23 11.99 -6.52 0.65
N GLY A 24 10.84 -7.01 0.19
CA GLY A 24 9.80 -6.16 -0.40
C GLY A 24 9.00 -5.55 0.74
N ASP A 25 9.51 -4.45 1.32
CA ASP A 25 8.78 -3.57 2.25
C ASP A 25 7.80 -2.65 1.49
N ASP A 26 7.35 -3.08 0.31
CA ASP A 26 6.25 -2.46 -0.40
C ASP A 26 5.01 -2.80 0.43
N GLY A 27 4.55 -1.90 1.31
CA GLY A 27 3.39 -2.05 2.21
C GLY A 27 2.08 -2.45 1.52
N THR A 28 2.05 -3.67 0.98
CA THR A 28 1.06 -4.23 0.06
C THR A 28 0.56 -5.58 0.55
N GLY A 29 0.93 -5.98 1.78
CA GLY A 29 0.11 -6.94 2.51
C GLY A 29 -1.34 -6.46 2.46
N PRO A 30 -2.33 -7.36 2.35
CA PRO A 30 -3.72 -6.94 2.30
C PRO A 30 -4.04 -6.21 3.60
N GLY A 31 -3.97 -4.87 3.53
CA GLY A 31 -4.45 -3.99 4.58
C GLY A 31 -5.89 -4.38 4.86
N GLU A 32 -6.32 -4.23 6.11
CA GLU A 32 -7.69 -4.56 6.47
C GLU A 32 -8.66 -3.87 5.49
N PRO A 33 -9.70 -4.59 5.02
CA PRO A 33 -10.52 -4.10 3.93
C PRO A 33 -11.21 -2.78 4.29
N PRO A 34 -11.43 -1.88 3.31
CA PRO A 34 -12.23 -0.69 3.53
C PRO A 34 -13.63 -1.09 4.00
N ALA A 35 -14.11 -0.44 5.06
CA ALA A 35 -15.43 -0.70 5.63
C ALA A 35 -16.31 0.55 5.65
N SER A 36 -15.72 1.75 5.75
CA SER A 36 -16.48 3.00 5.80
C SER A 36 -15.73 4.17 5.19
N ILE A 37 -16.49 5.17 4.75
CA ILE A 37 -16.01 6.46 4.27
C ILE A 37 -16.60 7.54 5.17
N VAL A 38 -15.76 8.40 5.72
CA VAL A 38 -16.16 9.49 6.63
C VAL A 38 -15.85 10.83 5.97
N LYS A 39 -16.82 11.76 6.03
CA LYS A 39 -16.63 13.14 5.58
C LYS A 39 -15.71 13.88 6.54
N VAL A 40 -14.63 14.44 6.04
CA VAL A 40 -13.65 15.20 6.82
C VAL A 40 -13.89 16.69 6.64
N LEU A 41 -14.09 17.13 5.40
CA LEU A 41 -14.21 18.54 5.07
C LEU A 41 -15.07 18.79 3.83
N GLY A 42 -15.58 20.01 3.71
CA GLY A 42 -16.26 20.49 2.50
C GLY A 42 -17.74 20.08 2.36
N ASP A 43 -18.34 19.49 3.39
CA ASP A 43 -19.77 19.17 3.43
C ASP A 43 -20.64 20.41 3.66
N GLY A 44 -21.85 20.42 3.10
CA GLY A 44 -22.85 21.48 3.35
C GLY A 44 -22.46 22.89 2.88
N GLN A 45 -21.50 23.00 1.95
CA GLN A 45 -21.05 24.29 1.44
C GLN A 45 -22.06 24.94 0.50
N THR A 46 -22.01 26.27 0.47
CA THR A 46 -22.66 27.09 -0.56
C THR A 46 -21.59 27.84 -1.34
N GLY A 47 -21.77 27.95 -2.65
CA GLY A 47 -20.87 28.70 -3.53
C GLY A 47 -21.64 29.43 -4.62
N GLU A 48 -20.96 30.33 -5.31
CA GLU A 48 -21.52 30.99 -6.48
C GLU A 48 -21.57 30.00 -7.66
N VAL A 49 -22.64 30.08 -8.46
CA VAL A 49 -22.82 29.22 -9.63
C VAL A 49 -21.67 29.43 -10.62
N GLY A 50 -21.04 28.35 -11.07
CA GLY A 50 -19.92 28.39 -12.01
C GLY A 50 -18.56 28.73 -11.37
N ARG A 51 -18.48 28.80 -10.04
CA ARG A 51 -17.22 28.94 -9.30
C ARG A 51 -16.91 27.65 -8.52
N PRO A 52 -15.62 27.33 -8.32
CA PRO A 52 -15.22 26.26 -7.39
C PRO A 52 -15.77 26.52 -5.99
N LEU A 53 -16.04 25.45 -5.24
CA LEU A 53 -16.41 25.58 -3.83
C LEU A 53 -15.23 26.12 -3.02
N PRO A 54 -15.48 26.90 -1.95
CA PRO A 54 -14.41 27.49 -1.12
C PRO A 54 -13.52 26.45 -0.45
N VAL A 55 -14.05 25.26 -0.17
CA VAL A 55 -13.35 24.16 0.47
C VAL A 55 -13.46 22.91 -0.39
N GLU A 56 -12.36 22.21 -0.58
CA GLU A 56 -12.36 20.96 -1.34
C GLU A 56 -13.02 19.83 -0.50
N PRO A 57 -14.00 19.10 -1.07
CA PRO A 57 -14.58 17.93 -0.40
C PRO A 57 -13.48 16.91 -0.07
N THR A 58 -13.35 16.57 1.20
CA THR A 58 -12.33 15.64 1.70
C THR A 58 -12.98 14.52 2.47
N VAL A 59 -12.55 13.28 2.22
CA VAL A 59 -13.03 12.08 2.92
C VAL A 59 -11.86 11.23 3.43
N GLU A 60 -12.13 10.44 4.45
CA GLU A 60 -11.21 9.47 5.02
C GLU A 60 -11.83 8.07 4.91
N VAL A 61 -11.05 7.12 4.40
CA VAL A 61 -11.47 5.71 4.34
C VAL A 61 -10.95 4.98 5.58
N ARG A 62 -11.84 4.24 6.24
CA ARG A 62 -11.52 3.47 7.45
C ARG A 62 -11.80 1.99 7.29
N ASN A 63 -11.00 1.17 7.96
CA ASN A 63 -11.24 -0.27 8.10
C ASN A 63 -12.39 -0.56 9.09
N GLY A 64 -12.72 -1.85 9.27
CA GLY A 64 -13.76 -2.29 10.20
C GLY A 64 -13.47 -2.01 11.69
N ARG A 65 -12.24 -1.61 12.02
CA ARG A 65 -11.80 -1.25 13.38
C ARG A 65 -11.80 0.26 13.61
N GLY A 66 -12.11 1.05 12.58
CA GLY A 66 -12.17 2.51 12.62
C GLY A 66 -10.83 3.20 12.38
N GLU A 67 -9.79 2.48 11.96
CA GLU A 67 -8.47 3.05 11.64
C GLU A 67 -8.43 3.53 10.19
N PRO A 68 -7.74 4.65 9.91
CA PRO A 68 -7.59 5.16 8.54
C PRO A 68 -6.70 4.24 7.71
N ILE A 69 -7.10 3.98 6.47
CA ILE A 69 -6.32 3.19 5.52
C ILE A 69 -5.99 4.00 4.27
N SER A 70 -4.80 3.75 3.71
CA SER A 70 -4.27 4.42 2.52
C SER A 70 -4.33 3.52 1.29
N GLY A 71 -4.17 4.09 0.09
CA GLY A 71 -4.14 3.34 -1.17
C GLY A 71 -5.50 2.91 -1.71
N VAL A 72 -6.60 3.42 -1.13
CA VAL A 72 -7.97 3.17 -1.60
C VAL A 72 -8.37 4.24 -2.62
N SER A 73 -8.78 3.82 -3.81
CA SER A 73 -9.35 4.72 -4.82
C SER A 73 -10.75 5.18 -4.40
N VAL A 74 -10.95 6.50 -4.34
CA VAL A 74 -12.24 7.12 -4.05
C VAL A 74 -12.70 7.90 -5.28
N SER A 75 -13.94 7.65 -5.71
CA SER A 75 -14.59 8.39 -6.79
C SER A 75 -15.72 9.22 -6.24
N PHE A 76 -15.78 10.48 -6.62
CA PHE A 76 -16.90 11.36 -6.34
C PHE A 76 -17.88 11.36 -7.52
N SER A 77 -19.16 11.51 -7.22
CA SER A 77 -20.21 11.72 -8.22
C SER A 77 -21.16 12.80 -7.75
N VAL A 78 -21.66 13.59 -8.69
CA VAL A 78 -22.64 14.63 -8.42
C VAL A 78 -24.03 14.01 -8.58
N GLU A 79 -24.74 13.84 -7.48
CA GLU A 79 -26.09 13.26 -7.49
C GLU A 79 -27.17 14.28 -7.89
N SER A 80 -26.95 15.56 -7.59
CA SER A 80 -27.88 16.63 -7.94
C SER A 80 -27.17 17.98 -8.13
N GLY A 81 -27.81 18.88 -8.87
CA GLY A 81 -27.27 20.20 -9.20
C GLY A 81 -26.45 20.22 -10.50
N ALA A 82 -25.72 21.31 -10.72
CA ALA A 82 -24.93 21.55 -11.93
C ALA A 82 -23.40 21.55 -11.67
N GLY A 83 -22.97 20.97 -10.56
CA GLY A 83 -21.56 20.87 -10.18
C GLY A 83 -20.81 19.80 -10.99
N THR A 84 -19.49 19.83 -10.89
CA THR A 84 -18.57 18.83 -11.47
C THR A 84 -17.53 18.42 -10.43
N VAL A 85 -17.01 17.20 -10.55
CA VAL A 85 -15.94 16.62 -9.72
C VAL A 85 -14.62 16.58 -10.46
#